data_AF-A0A829RBK8-F1
#
_entry.id   AF-A0A829RBK8-F1
#
_cell.length_a   1.000
_cell.length_b   1.000
_cell.length_c   1.000
_cell.angle_alpha   90.00
_cell.angle_beta   90.00
_cell.angle_gamma   90.00
#
_symmetry.space_group_name_H-M   'P 1'
#
loop_
_entity.id
_entity.type
_entity.pdbx_description
1 polymer ?
#
loop_
_entity_poly.entity_id
_entity_poly.type
_entity_poly.pdbx_seq_one_letter_code
_entity_poly.pdbx_strand_id
1 'polypeptide(L)' 'MEVAVKIEKVSKRFSLEKKKAEYWLRNPFRKKRYPVFQALEDISFEVGKGETVG' A
#
# COMPACT_ATOMS: atom_id res chain seq x y z
N MET A 1 28.39 4.22 6.55
CA MET A 1 27.83 2.88 6.24
C MET A 1 27.33 2.93 4.82
N GLU A 2 27.66 1.93 4.00
CA GLU A 2 27.15 1.88 2.62
C GLU A 2 25.73 1.30 2.64
N VAL A 3 24.75 2.10 2.24
CA VAL A 3 23.33 1.70 2.22
C VAL A 3 23.11 0.73 1.06
N ALA A 4 22.53 -0.43 1.36
CA ALA A 4 22.18 -1.44 0.36
C ALA A 4 20.71 -1.29 -0.09
N VAL A 5 19.81 -1.01 0.86
CA VAL A 5 18.38 -0.82 0.61
C VAL A 5 17.90 0.41 1.36
N LYS A 6 17.16 1.27 0.66
CA LYS A 6 16.50 2.44 1.23
C LYS A 6 15.02 2.39 0.88
N ILE A 7 14.16 2.35 1.90
CA ILE A 7 12.72 2.42 1.76
C ILE A 7 12.25 3.74 2.36
N GLU A 8 11.50 4.52 1.58
CA GLU A 8 10.98 5.81 2.00
C GLU A 8 9.47 5.89 1.80
N LYS A 9 8.75 6.22 2.88
CA LYS A 9 7.33 6.56 2.90
C LYS A 9 6.43 5.58 2.15
N VAL A 10 6.74 4.29 2.26
CA VAL A 10 6.00 3.26 1.55
C VAL A 10 4.68 3.00 2.28
N SER A 11 3.60 3.18 1.53
CA SER A 11 2.24 2.89 1.97
C SER A 11 1.57 1.91 1.02
N LYS A 12 0.83 0.93 1.55
CA LYS A 12 0.09 -0.06 0.77
C LYS A 12 -1.33 -0.21 1.29
N ARG A 13 -2.29 -0.04 0.38
CA ARG A 13 -3.73 -0.25 0.60
C ARG A 13 -4.26 -1.36 -0.30
N PHE A 14 -5.19 -2.16 0.22
CA PHE A 14 -5.97 -3.14 -0.53
C PHE A 14 -7.44 -2.73 -0.55
N SER A 15 -8.08 -2.89 -1.71
CA SER A 15 -9.52 -2.70 -1.84
C SER A 15 -10.25 -3.96 -1.37
N LEU A 16 -11.22 -3.82 -0.45
CA LEU A 16 -12.00 -4.93 0.10
C LEU A 16 -13.32 -5.16 -0.65
N GLU A 17 -13.33 -4.91 -1.95
CA GLU A 17 -14.55 -5.07 -2.76
C GLU A 17 -15.06 -6.51 -2.76
N LYS A 18 -16.32 -6.68 -2.35
CA LYS A 18 -16.95 -8.00 -2.22
C LYS A 18 -17.44 -8.57 -3.56
N LYS A 19 -17.72 -7.75 -4.57
CA LYS A 19 -18.26 -8.21 -5.88
C LYS A 19 -17.73 -7.40 -7.06
N LYS A 20 -17.03 -8.07 -7.97
CA LYS A 20 -16.56 -7.51 -9.27
C LYS A 20 -17.69 -6.98 -10.15
N ALA A 21 -18.89 -7.57 -10.06
CA ALA A 21 -20.07 -7.15 -10.84
C ALA A 21 -20.54 -5.73 -10.51
N GLU A 22 -20.30 -5.27 -9.28
CA GLU A 22 -20.68 -3.93 -8.82
C GLU A 22 -19.75 -2.85 -9.39
N TYR A 23 -18.65 -3.22 -10.06
CA TYR A 23 -17.70 -2.29 -10.67
C TYR A 23 -18.23 -1.69 -11.98
N TRP A 24 -18.99 -2.47 -12.76
CA TRP A 24 -19.50 -2.12 -14.09
C TRP A 24 -20.71 -1.17 -14.07
N LEU A 25 -21.50 -1.18 -12.99
CA LEU A 25 -22.68 -0.33 -12.81
C LEU A 25 -22.36 1.07 -12.23
N ARG A 26 -21.09 1.48 -12.18
CA ARG A 26 -20.68 2.65 -11.39
C ARG A 26 -20.74 3.96 -12.17
N ASN A 27 -21.67 4.81 -11.73
CA ASN A 27 -21.80 6.21 -12.12
C ASN A 27 -20.48 7.00 -11.91
N PRO A 28 -19.96 7.72 -12.90
CA PRO A 28 -18.66 8.40 -12.83
C PRO A 28 -18.60 9.57 -11.82
N PHE A 29 -19.75 10.06 -11.35
CA PHE A 29 -19.84 11.27 -10.51
C PHE A 29 -20.04 11.03 -9.01
N ARG A 30 -20.14 9.77 -8.54
CA ARG A 30 -20.25 9.50 -7.09
C ARG A 30 -18.86 9.39 -6.47
N LYS A 31 -18.59 10.18 -5.41
CA LYS A 31 -17.36 10.07 -4.61
C LYS A 31 -17.38 8.73 -3.87
N LYS A 32 -16.52 7.83 -4.31
CA LYS A 32 -16.49 6.43 -3.91
C LYS A 32 -15.83 6.28 -2.53
N ARG A 33 -16.58 5.90 -1.48
CA ARG A 33 -16.03 5.35 -0.23
C ARG A 33 -16.11 3.83 -0.31
N TYR A 34 -15.02 3.18 -0.70
CA TYR A 34 -14.91 1.72 -0.59
C TYR A 34 -14.22 1.36 0.72
N PRO A 35 -14.58 0.22 1.33
CA PRO A 35 -13.80 -0.32 2.41
C PRO A 35 -12.39 -0.62 1.88
N VAL A 36 -11.39 -0.02 2.51
CA VAL A 36 -9.97 -0.25 2.23
C VAL A 36 -9.30 -0.83 3.46
N PHE A 37 -8.36 -1.74 3.23
CA PHE A 37 -7.46 -2.25 4.25
C PHE A 37 -6.08 -1.64 4.07
N GLN A 38 -5.56 -0.96 5.10
CA GLN A 38 -4.20 -0.43 5.12
C GLN A 38 -3.25 -1.54 5.57
N ALA A 39 -2.40 -2.02 4.68
CA ALA A 39 -1.42 -3.08 5.00
C ALA A 39 -0.07 -2.51 5.44
N LEU A 40 0.37 -1.40 4.86
CA LEU A 40 1.59 -0.70 5.24
C LEU A 40 1.28 0.79 5.30
N GLU A 41 1.70 1.50 6.35
CA GLU A 41 1.46 2.94 6.50
C GLU A 41 2.77 3.66 6.79
N ASP A 42 3.16 4.54 5.85
CA ASP A 42 4.32 5.44 5.95
C ASP A 42 5.63 4.77 6.40
N ILE A 43 5.91 3.57 5.91
CA ILE A 43 7.08 2.80 6.32
C ILE A 43 8.35 3.38 5.68
N SER A 44 9.33 3.72 6.51
CA SER A 44 10.64 4.18 6.08
C SER A 44 11.75 3.49 6.88
N PHE A 45 12.73 2.91 6.19
CA PHE A 45 13.90 2.30 6.83
C PHE A 45 15.06 2.17 5.85
N GLU A 46 16.25 1.94 6.40
CA GLU A 46 17.48 1.71 5.65
C GLU A 46 18.11 0.40 6.12
N VAL A 47 18.72 -0.32 5.19
CA VAL A 47 19.51 -1.52 5.48
C VAL A 47 20.90 -1.32 4.88
N GLY A 48 21.93 -1.41 5.72
CA GLY A 48 23.32 -1.35 5.32
C GLY A 48 23.80 -2.63 4.63
N LYS A 49 24.89 -2.53 3.85
CA LYS A 49 25.54 -3.72 3.28
C LYS A 49 26.05 -4.65 4.39
N GLY A 50 25.64 -5.92 4.32
CA GLY A 50 26.00 -6.96 5.29
C GLY A 50 25.15 -6.96 6.57
N GLU A 51 24.18 -6.05 6.69
CA GLU A 51 23.24 -6.00 7.80
C GLU A 51 22.13 -7.04 7.63
N THR A 52 21.74 -7.70 8.72
CA THR A 52 20.62 -8.66 8.74
C THR A 52 19.50 -8.10 9.61
N VAL A 53 18.31 -7.97 9.02
CA VAL A 53 17.08 -7.52 9.68
C VAL A 53 16.07 -8.66 9.62
N GLY A 54 15.47 -9.03 10.76
CA GLY A 54 14.50 -10.12 10.91
C GLY A 54 13.21 -9.67 11.56
#